data_AF-A0AAJ2FPL0-F1
#
_entry.id   AF-A0AAJ2FPL0-F1
#
_cell.length_a   1.000
_cell.length_b   1.000
_cell.length_c   1.000
_cell.angle_alpha   90.00
_cell.angle_beta   90.00
_cell.angle_gamma   90.00
#
_symmetry.space_group_name_H-M   'P 1'
#
loop_
_entity.id
_entity.type
_entity.pdbx_description
1 polymer ?
#
loop_
_entity_poly.entity_id
_entity_poly.type
_entity_poly.pdbx_seq_one_letter_code
_entity_poly.pdbx_strand_id
1 'polypeptide(L)'
;MSNIVAWTLFALGVLHIPFGIIKFKTAFAAAVDSGFVDQFKAHEDRRTALWFTMLGPLFMLAGQTAIHAVAVGDLALLKIVGIYVLMISIICVIAVPKSGFWATLLVSPLIIAAGYDLYA
;
A
#
# COMPACT_ATOMS: atom_id res chain seq x y z
N MET A 1 10.29 -15.11 11.39
CA MET A 1 9.15 -14.14 11.40
C MET A 1 8.94 -13.38 10.07
N SER A 2 9.88 -13.47 9.12
CA SER A 2 9.89 -12.72 7.86
C SER A 2 8.62 -12.88 7.00
N ASN A 3 8.04 -14.09 6.96
CA ASN A 3 6.78 -14.34 6.25
C ASN A 3 5.62 -13.50 6.82
N ILE A 4 5.47 -13.45 8.15
CA ILE A 4 4.37 -12.70 8.79
C ILE A 4 4.49 -11.22 8.43
N VAL A 5 5.71 -10.67 8.49
CA VAL A 5 5.97 -9.26 8.16
C VAL A 5 5.65 -8.99 6.68
N ALA A 6 6.06 -9.86 5.75
CA ALA A 6 5.74 -9.71 4.33
C ALA A 6 4.22 -9.73 4.06
N TRP A 7 3.49 -10.62 4.75
CA TRP A 7 2.03 -10.69 4.65
C TRP A 7 1.32 -9.44 5.18
N THR A 8 1.89 -8.70 6.14
CA THR A 8 1.25 -7.47 6.65
C THR A 8 1.05 -6.42 5.57
N LEU A 9 2.01 -6.26 4.65
CA LEU A 9 1.92 -5.29 3.55
C LEU A 9 0.87 -5.72 2.52
N PHE A 10 0.80 -7.02 2.21
CA PHE A 10 -0.23 -7.57 1.34
C PHE A 10 -1.62 -7.38 1.94
N ALA A 11 -1.80 -7.76 3.22
CA ALA A 11 -3.06 -7.62 3.94
C ALA A 11 -3.50 -6.15 4.02
N LEU A 12 -2.57 -5.21 4.23
CA LEU A 12 -2.87 -3.79 4.17
C LEU A 12 -3.44 -3.38 2.82
N GLY A 13 -2.85 -3.84 1.71
CA GLY A 13 -3.37 -3.59 0.37
C GLY A 13 -4.79 -4.13 0.17
N VAL A 14 -5.04 -5.37 0.62
CA VAL A 14 -6.38 -6.00 0.57
C VAL A 14 -7.40 -5.21 1.38
N LEU A 15 -7.05 -4.71 2.56
CA LEU A 15 -7.95 -3.93 3.42
C LEU A 15 -8.15 -2.48 2.92
N HIS A 16 -7.14 -1.92 2.25
CA HIS A 16 -7.16 -0.54 1.77
C HIS A 16 -8.16 -0.34 0.62
N ILE A 17 -8.34 -1.34 -0.25
CA ILE A 17 -9.31 -1.30 -1.36
C ILE A 17 -10.75 -1.10 -0.85
N PRO A 18 -11.33 -2.01 -0.04
CA PRO A 18 -12.69 -1.84 0.45
C PRO A 18 -12.82 -0.59 1.32
N PHE A 19 -11.79 -0.24 2.10
CA PHE A 19 -11.78 1.02 2.85
C PHE A 19 -11.92 2.23 1.92
N GLY A 20 -11.17 2.27 0.81
CA GLY A 20 -11.28 3.32 -0.22
C GLY A 20 -12.66 3.37 -0.87
N ILE A 21 -13.19 2.22 -1.27
CA ILE A 21 -14.53 2.12 -1.88
C ILE A 21 -15.61 2.63 -0.92
N ILE A 22 -15.57 2.23 0.36
CA ILE A 22 -16.54 2.66 1.37
C ILE A 22 -16.41 4.15 1.67
N LYS A 23 -15.18 4.64 1.87
CA LYS A 23 -14.88 6.04 2.20
C LYS A 23 -15.33 6.98 1.09
N PHE A 24 -15.15 6.59 -0.17
CA PHE A 24 -15.47 7.40 -1.34
C PHE A 24 -16.69 6.90 -2.11
N LYS A 25 -17.63 6.23 -1.43
CA LYS A 25 -18.80 5.59 -2.06
C LYS A 25 -19.60 6.52 -2.97
N THR A 26 -19.75 7.79 -2.57
CA THR A 26 -20.51 8.79 -3.34
C THR A 26 -19.78 9.17 -4.62
N ALA A 27 -18.46 9.36 -4.57
CA ALA A 27 -17.65 9.68 -5.74
C ALA A 27 -17.64 8.52 -6.74
N PHE A 28 -17.52 7.27 -6.26
CA PHE A 28 -17.58 6.09 -7.12
C PHE A 28 -18.97 5.86 -7.71
N ALA A 29 -20.04 5.99 -6.93
CA ALA A 29 -21.41 5.88 -7.43
C ALA A 29 -21.66 6.92 -8.54
N ALA A 30 -21.30 8.19 -8.29
CA ALA A 30 -21.46 9.25 -9.28
C ALA A 30 -20.63 8.99 -10.56
N ALA A 31 -19.42 8.44 -10.43
CA ALA A 31 -18.61 8.06 -11.59
C ALA A 31 -19.26 6.95 -12.41
N VAL A 32 -19.81 5.93 -11.76
CA VAL A 32 -20.53 4.81 -12.40
C VAL A 32 -21.80 5.29 -13.08
N ASP A 33 -22.61 6.10 -12.41
CA ASP A 33 -23.86 6.67 -12.94
C ASP A 33 -23.60 7.54 -14.18
N SER A 34 -22.40 8.14 -14.27
CA SER A 34 -21.97 8.96 -15.42
C SER A 34 -21.27 8.15 -16.53
N GLY A 35 -21.19 6.82 -16.44
CA GLY A 35 -20.59 5.96 -17.47
C GLY A 35 -19.12 5.55 -17.25
N PHE A 36 -18.56 5.78 -16.06
CA PHE A 36 -17.20 5.43 -15.57
C PHE A 36 -15.99 5.94 -16.39
N VAL A 37 -15.96 5.74 -17.71
CA VAL A 37 -14.89 6.14 -18.62
C VAL A 37 -14.83 7.66 -18.73
N ASP A 38 -13.62 8.22 -18.62
CA ASP A 38 -13.32 9.67 -18.59
C ASP A 38 -13.99 10.46 -17.43
N GLN A 39 -14.64 9.78 -16.48
CA GLN A 39 -15.39 10.43 -15.40
C GLN A 39 -14.55 10.89 -14.22
N PHE A 40 -13.25 10.60 -14.23
CA PHE A 40 -12.30 10.94 -13.16
C PHE A 40 -11.44 12.17 -13.49
N LYS A 41 -11.48 12.65 -14.73
CA LYS A 41 -10.64 13.78 -15.18
C LYS A 41 -11.16 15.13 -14.68
N ALA A 42 -12.46 15.38 -14.84
CA ALA A 42 -13.08 16.67 -14.52
C ALA A 42 -13.39 16.88 -13.03
N HIS A 43 -13.42 15.81 -12.24
CA HIS A 43 -13.92 15.81 -10.87
C HIS A 43 -12.81 15.43 -9.88
N GLU A 44 -12.37 16.39 -9.06
CA GLU A 44 -11.24 16.20 -8.15
C GLU A 44 -11.49 15.14 -7.07
N ASP A 45 -12.72 15.08 -6.57
CA ASP A 45 -13.19 14.10 -5.59
C ASP A 45 -13.14 12.68 -6.15
N ARG A 46 -13.63 12.46 -7.38
CA ARG A 46 -13.54 11.18 -8.09
C ARG A 46 -12.09 10.80 -8.33
N ARG A 47 -11.26 11.73 -8.82
CA ARG A 47 -9.83 11.51 -9.02
C ARG A 47 -9.12 11.11 -7.74
N THR A 48 -9.41 11.80 -6.64
CA THR A 48 -8.86 11.50 -5.31
C THR A 48 -9.29 10.13 -4.84
N ALA A 49 -10.57 9.77 -5.01
CA ALA A 49 -11.10 8.45 -4.68
C ALA A 49 -10.38 7.33 -5.43
N LEU A 50 -10.17 7.52 -6.74
CA LEU A 50 -9.44 6.57 -7.59
C LEU A 50 -7.99 6.41 -7.13
N TRP A 51 -7.23 7.51 -7.00
CA TRP A 51 -5.83 7.45 -6.57
C TRP A 51 -5.67 6.84 -5.18
N PHE A 52 -6.53 7.22 -4.24
CA PHE A 52 -6.54 6.63 -2.91
C PHE A 52 -6.76 5.12 -3.00
N THR A 53 -7.78 4.66 -3.72
CA THR A 53 -8.13 3.24 -3.80
C THR A 53 -7.06 2.42 -4.54
N MET A 54 -6.47 2.98 -5.60
CA MET A 54 -5.40 2.35 -6.38
C MET A 54 -4.09 2.16 -5.62
N LEU A 55 -3.92 2.82 -4.48
CA LEU A 55 -2.81 2.52 -3.57
C LEU A 55 -2.90 1.10 -2.99
N GLY A 56 -4.12 0.55 -2.88
CA GLY A 56 -4.35 -0.82 -2.39
C GLY A 56 -3.68 -1.89 -3.26
N PRO A 57 -3.96 -1.96 -4.57
CA PRO A 57 -3.25 -2.86 -5.48
C PRO A 57 -1.73 -2.67 -5.50
N LEU A 58 -1.23 -1.44 -5.34
CA LEU A 58 0.21 -1.18 -5.25
C LEU A 58 0.82 -1.76 -3.96
N PHE A 59 0.12 -1.67 -2.83
CA PHE A 59 0.53 -2.37 -1.60
C PHE A 59 0.46 -3.88 -1.75
N MET A 60 -0.56 -4.42 -2.41
CA MET A 60 -0.64 -5.85 -2.72
C MET A 60 0.55 -6.30 -3.57
N LEU A 61 0.92 -5.53 -4.61
CA LEU A 61 2.09 -5.81 -5.44
C LEU A 61 3.39 -5.83 -4.61
N ALA A 62 3.60 -4.82 -3.77
CA ALA A 62 4.78 -4.74 -2.91
C ALA A 62 4.81 -5.89 -1.88
N GLY A 63 3.66 -6.22 -1.28
CA GLY A 63 3.51 -7.33 -0.34
C GLY A 63 3.75 -8.69 -1.00
N GLN A 64 3.19 -8.93 -2.18
CA GLN A 64 3.40 -10.15 -2.95
C GLN A 64 4.87 -10.31 -3.34
N THR A 65 5.52 -9.21 -3.74
CA THR A 65 6.96 -9.18 -4.02
C THR A 65 7.77 -9.56 -2.79
N ALA A 66 7.44 -9.00 -1.62
CA ALA A 66 8.12 -9.35 -0.36
C ALA A 66 7.90 -10.82 0.04
N ILE A 67 6.68 -11.35 -0.11
CA ILE A 67 6.36 -12.75 0.16
C ILE A 67 7.18 -13.67 -0.74
N HIS A 68 7.24 -13.35 -2.04
CA HIS A 68 8.05 -14.12 -2.99
C HIS A 68 9.54 -14.07 -2.63
N ALA A 69 10.06 -12.88 -2.31
CA ALA A 69 11.45 -12.69 -1.89
C ALA A 69 11.81 -13.57 -0.68
N VAL A 70 10.96 -13.63 0.34
CA VAL A 70 11.14 -14.53 1.49
C VAL A 70 11.13 -16.00 1.06
N ALA A 71 10.21 -16.40 0.18
CA ALA A 71 10.07 -17.79 -0.25
C ALA A 71 11.28 -18.33 -1.02
N VAL A 72 11.98 -17.47 -1.77
CA VAL A 72 13.17 -17.85 -2.56
C VAL A 72 14.50 -17.44 -1.91
N GLY A 73 14.46 -16.85 -0.71
CA GLY A 73 15.66 -16.39 -0.01
C GLY A 73 16.31 -15.13 -0.61
N ASP A 74 15.57 -14.33 -1.39
CA ASP A 74 16.06 -13.07 -1.95
C ASP A 74 16.01 -11.93 -0.92
N LEU A 75 16.99 -11.92 -0.03
CA LEU A 75 17.12 -10.91 1.02
C LEU A 75 17.39 -9.50 0.46
N ALA A 76 17.99 -9.40 -0.74
CA ALA A 76 18.26 -8.12 -1.37
C ALA A 76 16.97 -7.45 -1.82
N LEU A 77 16.09 -8.19 -2.49
CA LEU A 77 14.77 -7.71 -2.89
C LEU A 77 13.91 -7.33 -1.69
N LEU A 78 13.97 -8.10 -0.60
CA LEU A 78 13.23 -7.78 0.62
C LEU A 78 13.65 -6.43 1.22
N LYS A 79 14.97 -6.14 1.25
CA LYS A 79 15.49 -4.82 1.66
C LYS A 79 15.03 -3.70 0.73
N ILE A 80 15.06 -3.92 -0.59
CA ILE A 80 14.61 -2.94 -1.57
C ILE A 80 13.15 -2.57 -1.29
N VAL A 81 12.26 -3.55 -1.15
CA VAL A 81 10.85 -3.30 -0.81
C VAL A 81 10.73 -2.52 0.50
N GLY A 82 11.42 -2.96 1.56
CA GLY A 82 11.38 -2.30 2.86
C GLY A 82 11.84 -0.83 2.81
N ILE A 83 12.94 -0.53 2.10
CA ILE A 83 13.49 0.82 1.96
C ILE A 83 12.53 1.74 1.21
N TYR A 84 11.98 1.29 0.07
CA TYR A 84 11.02 2.11 -0.68
C TYR A 84 9.76 2.39 0.14
N VAL A 85 9.23 1.38 0.84
CA VAL A 85 8.06 1.58 1.71
C VAL A 85 8.38 2.54 2.87
N LEU A 86 9.58 2.47 3.46
CA LEU A 86 10.02 3.40 4.50
C LEU A 86 10.08 4.84 4.00
N MET A 87 10.74 5.08 2.87
CA MET A 87 10.87 6.42 2.28
C MET A 87 9.49 7.02 1.96
N ILE A 88 8.61 6.25 1.32
CA ILE A 88 7.24 6.68 1.02
C ILE A 88 6.49 7.01 2.31
N SER A 89 6.60 6.16 3.33
CA SER A 89 5.91 6.35 4.61
C SER A 89 6.36 7.62 5.32
N ILE A 90 7.67 7.90 5.34
CA ILE A 90 8.22 9.13 5.94
C ILE A 90 7.65 10.36 5.21
N ILE A 91 7.74 10.39 3.88
CA ILE A 91 7.24 11.51 3.07
C ILE A 91 5.74 11.73 3.34
N CYS A 92 4.94 10.67 3.31
CA CYS A 92 3.50 10.77 3.46
C CYS A 92 3.03 11.07 4.89
N VAL A 93 3.72 10.58 5.92
CA VAL A 93 3.44 10.94 7.31
C VAL A 93 3.76 12.41 7.57
N ILE A 94 4.86 12.94 7.01
CA ILE A 94 5.20 14.36 7.11
C ILE A 94 4.16 15.22 6.37
N ALA A 95 3.83 14.84 5.13
CA ALA A 95 2.87 15.59 4.31
C ALA A 95 1.45 15.53 4.87
N VAL A 96 1.04 14.38 5.43
CA VAL A 96 -0.31 14.14 5.95
C VAL A 96 -0.23 13.34 7.26
N PRO A 97 -0.02 13.99 8.42
CA PRO A 97 0.17 13.29 9.70
C PRO A 97 -1.02 12.46 10.16
N LYS A 98 -2.25 12.84 9.80
CA LYS A 98 -3.48 12.10 10.10
C LYS A 98 -3.85 11.11 8.99
N SER A 99 -2.87 10.34 8.52
CA SER A 99 -3.04 9.35 7.44
C SER A 99 -2.79 7.93 7.93
N GLY A 100 -3.13 6.94 7.09
CA GLY A 100 -2.85 5.53 7.36
C GLY A 100 -1.37 5.13 7.23
N PHE A 101 -0.49 6.03 6.76
CA PHE A 101 0.92 5.72 6.49
C PHE A 101 1.76 5.42 7.74
N TRP A 102 1.22 5.66 8.94
CA TRP A 102 1.83 5.17 10.18
C TRP A 102 1.97 3.65 10.20
N ALA A 103 1.01 2.91 9.61
CA ALA A 103 1.08 1.45 9.55
C ALA A 103 2.29 0.99 8.73
N THR A 104 2.50 1.57 7.55
CA THR A 104 3.64 1.24 6.69
C THR A 104 4.97 1.77 7.25
N LEU A 105 4.95 2.88 7.99
CA LEU A 105 6.13 3.39 8.69
C LEU A 105 6.64 2.42 9.76
N LEU A 106 5.73 1.76 10.49
CA LEU A 106 6.10 0.78 11.51
C LEU A 106 6.51 -0.58 10.92
N VAL A 107 5.86 -1.00 9.84
CA VAL A 107 6.14 -2.29 9.18
C VAL A 107 7.45 -2.27 8.38
N SER A 108 7.80 -1.14 7.75
CA SER A 108 8.96 -1.08 6.85
C SER A 108 10.32 -1.37 7.51
N PRO A 109 10.64 -0.89 8.73
CA PRO A 109 11.85 -1.31 9.44
C PRO A 109 11.90 -2.82 9.70
N LEU A 110 10.75 -3.45 9.97
CA LEU A 110 10.67 -4.91 10.18
C LEU A 110 10.96 -5.67 8.88
N ILE A 111 10.49 -5.17 7.73
CA ILE A 111 10.82 -5.75 6.41
C ILE A 111 12.32 -5.64 6.15
N ILE A 112 12.92 -4.48 6.43
CA ILE A 112 14.36 -4.25 6.26
C ILE A 112 15.16 -5.20 7.17
N ALA A 113 14.79 -5.31 8.44
CA ALA A 113 15.44 -6.20 9.39
C ALA A 113 15.32 -7.68 8.98
N ALA A 114 14.18 -8.10 8.43
CA ALA A 114 14.02 -9.42 7.85
C ALA A 114 14.97 -9.66 6.67
N GLY A 115 15.28 -8.63 5.87
CA GLY A 115 16.26 -8.70 4.78
C GLY A 115 17.73 -8.67 5.23
N TYR A 116 17.99 -8.53 6.54
CA TYR A 116 19.29 -8.79 7.17
C TYR A 116 19.34 -10.15 7.87
N ASP A 117 18.32 -10.99 7.67
CA ASP A 117 18.19 -12.29 8.31
C ASP A 117 18.11 -12.23 9.85
N LEU A 118 17.69 -11.08 10.41
CA LEU A 118 17.61 -10.86 11.85
C LEU A 118 16.47 -11.64 12.54
N TYR A 119 15.67 -12.39 11.78
CA TYR A 119 14.49 -13.13 12.24
C TYR A 119 14.38 -14.56 11.67
N ALA A 120 15.50 -15.12 11.22
CA ALA A 120 15.64 -16.53 10.84
C ALA A 120 15.23 -17.45 11.98
#